data_AF-A0A7U3ZN50-F1
#
_entry.id   AF-A0A7U3ZN50-F1
#
_cell.length_a   1.000
_cell.length_b   1.000
_cell.length_c   1.000
_cell.angle_alpha   90.00
_cell.angle_beta   90.00
_cell.angle_gamma   90.00
#
_symmetry.space_group_name_H-M   'P 1'
#
loop_
_entity.id
_entity.type
_entity.pdbx_description
1 polymer ?
#
loop_
_entity_poly.entity_id
_entity_poly.type
_entity_poly.pdbx_seq_one_letter_code
_entity_poly.pdbx_strand_id
1 'polypeptide(L)' 'MKKTLKTGYKTRSNWQQRNTKFFPSINLSGDWLQDAGFNIGQAVAVEISQGQLIIKAL' A
#
# COMPACT_ATOMS: atom_id res chain seq x y z
N MET A 1 -18.60 -12.04 43.57
CA MET A 1 -18.68 -11.08 42.44
C MET A 1 -17.47 -11.29 41.53
N LYS A 2 -17.66 -11.83 40.32
CA LYS A 2 -16.59 -11.95 39.32
C LYS A 2 -16.36 -10.59 38.67
N LYS A 3 -15.16 -10.02 38.81
CA LYS A 3 -14.77 -8.80 38.09
C LYS A 3 -14.69 -9.12 36.59
N THR A 4 -15.64 -8.62 35.82
CA THR A 4 -15.60 -8.61 34.35
C THR A 4 -14.48 -7.64 33.94
N LEU A 5 -13.33 -8.19 33.55
CA LEU A 5 -12.29 -7.39 32.94
C LEU A 5 -12.86 -6.84 31.64
N LYS A 6 -13.03 -5.51 31.55
CA LYS A 6 -13.21 -4.85 30.25
C LYS A 6 -12.04 -5.32 29.40
N THR A 7 -12.34 -6.10 28.36
CA THR A 7 -11.37 -6.44 27.31
C THR A 7 -10.92 -5.11 26.75
N GLY A 8 -9.82 -4.60 27.31
CA GLY A 8 -9.10 -3.50 26.71
C GLY A 8 -8.81 -3.95 25.29
N TYR A 9 -9.03 -3.05 24.33
CA TYR A 9 -8.47 -3.13 22.99
C TYR A 9 -6.96 -3.32 23.11
N LYS A 10 -6.52 -4.54 23.43
CA LYS A 10 -5.16 -4.98 23.17
C LYS A 10 -5.16 -5.18 21.67
N THR A 11 -4.87 -4.12 20.93
CA THR A 11 -4.32 -4.24 19.60
C THR A 11 -3.07 -5.09 19.77
N ARG A 12 -3.22 -6.42 19.64
CA ARG A 12 -2.06 -7.29 19.57
C ARG A 12 -1.32 -6.81 18.33
N SER A 13 -0.20 -6.14 18.55
CA SER A 13 0.75 -5.75 17.51
C SER A 13 1.36 -7.04 16.91
N ASN A 14 0.52 -7.81 16.23
CA ASN A 14 0.88 -9.08 15.60
C ASN A 14 1.48 -8.84 14.21
N TRP A 15 1.77 -7.59 13.83
CA TRP A 15 2.45 -7.29 12.56
C TRP A 15 3.85 -7.91 12.50
N GLN A 16 4.51 -8.05 13.66
CA GLN A 16 5.79 -8.75 13.81
C GLN A 16 5.66 -10.28 13.70
N GLN A 17 4.48 -10.84 14.04
CA GLN A 17 4.21 -12.29 14.00
C GLN A 17 3.59 -12.74 12.67
N ARG A 18 2.98 -11.81 11.94
CA ARG A 18 2.67 -12.01 10.53
C ARG A 18 4.01 -11.95 9.82
N ASN A 19 4.28 -12.91 8.94
CA ASN A 19 5.38 -12.84 7.94
C ASN A 19 5.12 -11.68 6.96
N THR A 20 5.01 -10.46 7.49
CA THR A 20 4.72 -9.24 6.75
C THR A 20 6.00 -8.91 6.03
N LYS A 21 6.14 -9.46 4.82
CA LYS A 21 7.23 -9.11 3.93
C LYS A 21 7.07 -7.64 3.57
N PHE A 22 7.98 -6.81 4.04
CA PHE A 22 8.06 -5.41 3.65
C PHE A 22 8.63 -5.37 2.23
N PHE A 23 7.74 -5.31 1.25
CA PHE A 23 8.12 -5.00 -0.12
C PHE A 23 8.24 -3.49 -0.28
N PRO A 24 9.19 -3.01 -1.11
CA PRO A 24 9.22 -1.61 -1.48
C PRO A 24 7.90 -1.24 -2.14
N SER A 25 7.30 -0.14 -1.70
CA SER A 25 6.07 0.39 -2.27
C SER A 25 6.28 1.86 -2.62
N ILE A 26 5.71 2.27 -3.73
CA ILE A 26 5.65 3.67 -4.15
C ILE A 26 4.19 4.08 -4.04
N ASN A 27 3.92 5.08 -3.22
CA ASN A 27 2.61 5.69 -3.13
C ASN A 27 2.60 6.97 -3.97
N LEU A 28 1.73 7.02 -4.97
CA LEU A 28 1.53 8.20 -5.81
C LEU A 28 0.22 8.87 -5.35
N SER A 29 0.29 10.13 -4.97
CA SER A 29 -0.86 10.88 -4.46
C SER A 29 -1.03 12.20 -5.20
N GLY A 30 -2.27 12.71 -5.22
CA GLY A 30 -2.67 13.93 -5.91
C GLY A 30 -3.24 13.71 -7.30
N ASP A 31 -3.74 14.78 -7.90
CA ASP A 31 -4.50 14.74 -9.16
C ASP A 31 -3.60 14.73 -10.41
N TRP A 32 -2.29 14.92 -10.23
CA TRP A 32 -1.32 15.01 -11.32
C TRP A 32 -1.24 13.75 -12.20
N LEU A 33 -1.61 12.58 -11.67
CA LEU A 33 -1.69 11.36 -12.48
C LEU A 33 -2.78 11.48 -13.55
N GLN A 34 -3.92 12.10 -13.20
CA GLN A 34 -4.98 12.38 -14.15
C GLN A 34 -4.54 13.41 -15.17
N ASP A 35 -3.84 14.46 -14.74
CA ASP A 35 -3.26 15.47 -15.63
C ASP A 35 -2.21 14.86 -16.58
N ALA A 36 -1.49 13.82 -16.13
CA ALA A 36 -0.57 13.03 -16.93
C ALA A 36 -1.26 11.99 -17.84
N GLY A 37 -2.60 11.93 -17.84
CA GLY A 37 -3.40 11.07 -18.72
C GLY A 37 -3.73 9.68 -18.15
N PHE A 38 -3.49 9.43 -16.86
CA PHE A 38 -3.86 8.17 -16.21
C PHE A 38 -5.23 8.25 -15.55
N ASN A 39 -6.06 7.23 -15.74
CA ASN A 39 -7.37 7.13 -15.10
C ASN A 39 -7.36 6.17 -13.90
N ILE A 40 -8.21 6.45 -12.91
CA ILE A 40 -8.41 5.54 -11.76
C ILE A 40 -8.97 4.21 -12.27
N GLY A 41 -8.35 3.10 -11.86
CA GLY A 41 -8.75 1.75 -12.28
C GLY A 41 -8.21 1.33 -13.66
N GLN A 42 -7.44 2.19 -14.33
CA GLN A 42 -6.78 1.85 -15.58
C GLN A 42 -5.64 0.85 -15.36
N ALA A 43 -5.49 -0.10 -16.29
CA ALA A 43 -4.32 -0.96 -16.32
C ALA A 43 -3.09 -0.16 -16.81
N VAL A 44 -1.93 -0.40 -16.20
CA VAL A 44 -0.68 0.26 -16.58
C VAL A 44 0.38 -0.78 -16.87
N ALA A 45 1.29 -0.45 -17.79
CA ALA A 45 2.52 -1.20 -17.97
C ALA A 45 3.62 -0.60 -17.08
N VAL A 46 4.35 -1.47 -16.38
CA VAL A 46 5.51 -1.09 -15.57
C VAL A 46 6.74 -1.77 -16.15
N GLU A 47 7.70 -0.96 -16.58
CA GLU A 47 8.98 -1.41 -17.14
C GLU A 47 10.13 -0.95 -16.26
N ILE A 48 11.19 -1.76 -16.17
CA ILE A 48 12.44 -1.38 -15.53
C ILE A 48 13.51 -1.28 -16.60
N SER A 49 14.12 -0.11 -16.76
CA SER A 49 15.19 0.12 -17.73
C SER A 49 16.21 1.10 -17.18
N GLN A 50 17.51 0.77 -17.29
CA GLN A 50 18.62 1.64 -16.89
C GLN A 50 18.49 2.24 -15.47
N GLY A 51 17.98 1.46 -14.51
CA GLY A 51 17.77 1.92 -13.12
C GLY A 51 16.54 2.82 -12.93
N GLN A 52 15.69 2.94 -13.95
CA GLN A 52 14.45 3.70 -13.90
C GLN A 52 13.24 2.77 -13.88
N LEU A 53 12.21 3.17 -13.15
CA LEU A 53 10.89 2.56 -13.20
C LEU A 53 10.00 3.44 -14.08
N ILE A 54 9.53 2.88 -15.19
CA ILE A 54 8.76 3.59 -16.21
C ILE A 54 7.34 3.05 -16.17
N ILE A 55 6.38 3.93 -15.88
CA ILE A 55 4.94 3.59 -15.83
C ILE A 55 4.29 4.19 -17.09
N LYS A 56 3.59 3.36 -17.85
CA LYS A 56 2.90 3.76 -19.09
C LYS A 56 1.42 3.41 -19.01
N ALA A 57 0.57 4.33 -19.44
CA ALA A 57 -0.85 4.09 -19.66
C ALA A 57 -1.04 3.07 -20.80
N LEU A 58 -1.96 2.12 -20.61
CA LEU A 58 -2.42 1.19 -21.65
C LEU A 58 -3.73 1.67 -22.29
#